data_AF-A0A323VDG3-F1
#
_entry.id   AF-A0A323VDG3-F1
#
_cell.length_a   1.000
_cell.length_b   1.000
_cell.length_c   1.000
_cell.angle_alpha   90.00
_cell.angle_beta   90.00
_cell.angle_gamma   90.00
#
_symmetry.space_group_name_H-M   'P 1'
#
loop_
_entity.id
_entity.type
_entity.pdbx_description
1 polymer ?
#
loop_
_entity_poly.entity_id
_entity_poly.type
_entity_poly.pdbx_seq_one_letter_code
_entity_poly.pdbx_strand_id
1 'polypeptide(L)'
;MSAPGHRRPWLYDPSLGGVLVRSHRSPTAGAAGRVVSDAVWSDVLALLRWAEATLSCPPELRTGTAWRTAATSAALLRRLPGLCREAGVAWPGPTPSPPPLDGAAVRLRSAADRLALRLCSPEEGVAGPLSEDVGDLARDVDEVGAAALAVLAAETDWTTAG
;
A
#
# COMPACT_ATOMS: atom_id res chain seq x y z
N MET A 1 1.65 0.71 27.90
CA MET A 1 1.44 -0.60 27.25
C MET A 1 0.59 -0.39 26.01
N SER A 2 1.19 -0.27 24.83
CA SER A 2 0.43 -0.17 23.59
C SER A 2 -0.22 -1.53 23.31
N ALA A 3 -1.53 -1.54 23.08
CA ALA A 3 -2.25 -2.75 22.70
C ALA A 3 -1.57 -3.37 21.46
N PRO A 4 -1.40 -4.71 21.40
CA PRO A 4 -0.92 -5.34 20.18
C PRO A 4 -1.91 -5.02 19.07
N GLY A 5 -1.48 -4.22 18.08
CA GLY A 5 -2.28 -3.89 16.92
C GLY A 5 -2.82 -5.18 16.30
N HIS A 6 -4.10 -5.18 15.91
CA HIS A 6 -4.78 -6.36 15.40
C HIS A 6 -4.00 -6.90 14.20
N ARG A 7 -3.33 -8.04 14.38
CA ARG A 7 -2.59 -8.68 13.29
C ARG A 7 -3.58 -9.10 12.21
N ARG A 8 -3.18 -8.96 10.95
CA ARG A 8 -3.97 -9.39 9.78
C ARG A 8 -3.46 -10.75 9.28
N PRO A 9 -3.84 -11.89 9.90
CA PRO A 9 -3.28 -13.20 9.56
C PRO A 9 -3.53 -13.60 8.09
N TRP A 10 -4.64 -13.13 7.50
CA TRP A 10 -4.98 -13.36 6.10
C TRP A 10 -3.95 -12.81 5.11
N LEU A 11 -3.13 -11.80 5.48
CA LEU A 11 -2.09 -11.25 4.59
C LEU A 11 -1.06 -12.32 4.19
N TYR A 12 -0.86 -13.32 5.04
CA TYR A 12 0.15 -14.37 4.87
C TYR A 12 -0.45 -15.69 4.39
N ASP A 13 -1.77 -15.76 4.19
CA ASP A 13 -2.42 -16.92 3.59
C ASP A 13 -2.30 -16.84 2.05
N PRO A 14 -1.52 -17.74 1.41
CA PRO A 14 -1.34 -17.72 -0.03
C PRO A 14 -2.64 -18.04 -0.79
N SER A 15 -3.56 -18.78 -0.19
CA SER A 15 -4.83 -19.14 -0.82
C SER A 15 -5.77 -17.94 -0.92
N LEU A 16 -5.80 -17.10 0.13
CA LEU A 16 -6.61 -15.88 0.16
C LEU A 16 -6.00 -14.74 -0.65
N GLY A 17 -4.68 -14.53 -0.55
CA GLY A 17 -4.00 -13.44 -1.26
C GLY A 17 -4.24 -13.48 -2.78
N GLY A 18 -4.13 -14.67 -3.38
CA GLY A 18 -4.39 -14.83 -4.81
C GLY A 18 -5.86 -14.63 -5.20
N VAL A 19 -6.81 -14.99 -4.32
CA VAL A 19 -8.24 -14.76 -4.56
C VAL A 19 -8.55 -13.26 -4.51
N LEU A 20 -8.06 -12.55 -3.50
CA LEU A 20 -8.25 -11.10 -3.34
C LEU A 20 -7.67 -10.31 -4.50
N VAL A 21 -6.48 -10.66 -4.99
CA VAL A 21 -5.91 -10.00 -6.19
C VAL A 21 -6.83 -10.19 -7.40
N ARG A 22 -7.31 -11.41 -7.62
CA ARG A 22 -8.12 -11.72 -8.81
C ARG A 22 -9.55 -11.19 -8.75
N SER A 23 -10.08 -10.93 -7.55
CA SER A 23 -11.43 -10.34 -7.41
C SER A 23 -11.52 -8.91 -7.95
N HIS A 24 -10.39 -8.23 -8.15
CA HIS A 24 -10.34 -6.91 -8.79
C HIS A 24 -10.26 -6.96 -10.32
N ARG A 25 -10.38 -8.14 -10.93
CA ARG A 25 -10.45 -8.25 -12.39
C ARG A 25 -11.84 -7.84 -12.85
N SER A 26 -11.92 -6.75 -13.63
CA SER A 26 -13.16 -6.43 -14.31
C SER A 26 -13.58 -7.57 -15.25
N PRO A 27 -14.86 -7.98 -15.24
CA PRO A 27 -15.34 -9.06 -16.12
C PRO A 27 -15.22 -8.68 -17.60
N THR A 28 -15.31 -7.38 -17.92
CA THR A 28 -15.23 -6.84 -19.28
C THR A 28 -13.80 -6.50 -19.73
N ALA A 29 -12.81 -6.57 -18.83
CA ALA A 29 -11.41 -6.31 -19.19
C ALA A 29 -10.84 -7.40 -20.10
N GLY A 30 -10.11 -6.97 -21.13
CA GLY A 30 -9.27 -7.84 -21.96
C GLY A 30 -8.04 -8.37 -21.19
N ALA A 31 -7.25 -9.23 -21.85
CA ALA A 31 -6.11 -9.90 -21.22
C ALA A 31 -5.10 -8.93 -20.57
N ALA A 32 -4.73 -7.85 -21.28
CA ALA A 32 -3.82 -6.84 -20.77
C ALA A 32 -4.37 -6.16 -19.50
N GLY A 33 -5.64 -5.74 -19.49
CA GLY A 33 -6.25 -5.12 -18.31
C GLY A 33 -6.31 -6.05 -17.09
N ARG A 34 -6.52 -7.36 -17.29
CA ARG A 34 -6.48 -8.34 -16.21
C ARG A 34 -5.07 -8.51 -15.64
N VAL A 35 -4.04 -8.56 -16.49
CA VAL A 35 -2.63 -8.65 -16.05
C VAL A 35 -2.21 -7.40 -15.31
N VAL A 36 -2.59 -6.22 -15.80
CA VAL A 36 -2.31 -4.94 -15.12
C VAL A 36 -2.99 -4.90 -13.75
N SER A 37 -4.27 -5.30 -13.67
CA SER A 37 -4.98 -5.40 -12.39
C SER A 37 -4.27 -6.35 -11.42
N ASP A 38 -3.92 -7.56 -11.87
CA ASP A 38 -3.20 -8.53 -11.04
C ASP A 38 -1.85 -7.98 -10.54
N ALA A 39 -1.11 -7.27 -11.41
CA ALA A 39 0.17 -6.69 -11.06
C ALA A 39 0.03 -5.60 -9.98
N VAL A 40 -0.92 -4.68 -10.15
CA VAL A 40 -1.19 -3.60 -9.18
C VAL A 40 -1.57 -4.18 -7.82
N TRP A 41 -2.54 -5.09 -7.78
CA TRP A 41 -3.03 -5.64 -6.51
C TRP A 41 -2.05 -6.59 -5.85
N SER A 42 -1.19 -7.27 -6.62
CA SER A 42 -0.08 -8.05 -6.06
C SER A 42 0.96 -7.15 -5.40
N ASP A 43 1.28 -6.00 -6.01
CA ASP A 43 2.18 -5.01 -5.42
C ASP A 43 1.58 -4.38 -4.15
N VAL A 44 0.27 -4.08 -4.15
CA VAL A 44 -0.45 -3.61 -2.95
C VAL A 44 -0.40 -4.64 -1.82
N LEU A 45 -0.64 -5.92 -2.12
CA LEU A 45 -0.54 -6.99 -1.13
C LEU A 45 0.88 -7.10 -0.57
N ALA A 46 1.91 -6.98 -1.41
CA ALA A 46 3.30 -6.96 -0.96
C ALA A 46 3.61 -5.75 -0.06
N LEU A 47 3.10 -4.57 -0.41
CA LEU A 47 3.23 -3.36 0.40
C LEU A 47 2.56 -3.53 1.77
N LEU A 48 1.35 -4.08 1.82
CA LEU A 48 0.62 -4.36 3.06
C LEU A 48 1.37 -5.30 3.99
N ARG A 49 2.04 -6.33 3.44
CA ARG A 49 2.90 -7.24 4.22
C ARG A 49 4.08 -6.51 4.85
N TRP A 50 4.74 -5.62 4.12
CA TRP A 50 5.84 -4.82 4.66
C TRP A 50 5.37 -3.80 5.70
N ALA A 51 4.25 -3.13 5.45
CA ALA A 51 3.65 -2.20 6.42
C ALA A 51 3.27 -2.93 7.73
N GLU A 52 2.66 -4.11 7.63
CA GLU A 52 2.33 -4.93 8.80
C GLU A 52 3.58 -5.40 9.53
N ALA A 53 4.63 -5.82 8.81
CA ALA A 53 5.91 -6.17 9.41
C ALA A 53 6.53 -4.98 10.14
N THR A 54 6.51 -3.77 9.55
CA THR A 54 7.03 -2.55 10.17
C THR A 54 6.36 -2.23 11.51
N LEU A 55 5.05 -2.44 11.58
CA LEU A 55 4.27 -2.11 12.76
C LEU A 55 4.31 -3.19 13.85
N SER A 56 4.72 -4.41 13.54
CA SER A 56 4.62 -5.57 14.43
C SER A 56 5.95 -6.26 14.76
N CYS A 57 7.03 -5.94 14.04
CA CYS A 57 8.34 -6.52 14.30
C CYS A 57 8.98 -5.97 15.59
N PRO A 58 9.93 -6.72 16.16
CA PRO A 58 10.81 -6.20 17.21
C PRO A 58 11.51 -4.89 16.79
N PRO A 59 11.83 -3.99 17.74
CA PRO A 59 12.48 -2.71 17.45
C PRO A 59 13.75 -2.83 16.59
N GLU A 60 14.53 -3.88 16.80
CA GLU A 60 15.81 -4.13 16.12
C GLU A 60 15.64 -4.35 14.61
N LEU A 61 14.44 -4.77 14.17
CA LEU A 61 14.12 -4.99 12.77
C LEU A 61 13.30 -3.84 12.15
N ARG A 62 12.85 -2.88 12.96
CA ARG A 62 11.89 -1.84 12.53
C ARG A 62 12.48 -0.91 11.48
N THR A 63 13.75 -0.54 11.62
CA THR A 63 14.44 0.26 10.61
C THR A 63 14.48 -0.46 9.25
N GLY A 64 14.83 -1.75 9.23
CA GLY A 64 14.90 -2.52 7.98
C GLY A 64 13.54 -2.70 7.31
N THR A 65 12.50 -3.00 8.09
CA THR A 65 11.13 -3.18 7.57
C THR A 65 10.49 -1.87 7.12
N ALA A 66 10.75 -0.76 7.82
CA ALA A 66 10.27 0.56 7.41
C ALA A 66 10.92 1.01 6.09
N TRP A 67 12.22 0.77 5.89
CA TRP A 67 12.88 1.00 4.60
C TRP A 67 12.27 0.16 3.47
N ARG A 68 12.00 -1.12 3.72
CA ARG A 68 11.35 -2.00 2.74
C ARG A 68 9.94 -1.52 2.40
N THR A 69 9.19 -1.03 3.38
CA THR A 69 7.85 -0.44 3.17
C THR A 69 7.93 0.80 2.28
N ALA A 70 8.81 1.76 2.62
CA ALA A 70 9.01 2.98 1.83
C ALA A 70 9.47 2.68 0.39
N ALA A 71 10.44 1.77 0.23
CA ALA A 71 10.94 1.38 -1.09
C ALA A 71 9.87 0.66 -1.94
N THR A 72 9.04 -0.18 -1.33
CA THR A 72 7.95 -0.88 -2.02
C THR A 72 6.88 0.10 -2.48
N SER A 73 6.51 1.07 -1.63
CA SER A 73 5.59 2.17 -2.00
C SER A 73 6.15 2.97 -3.18
N ALA A 74 7.40 3.43 -3.10
CA ALA A 74 8.04 4.19 -4.17
C ALA A 74 8.19 3.38 -5.48
N ALA A 75 8.40 2.07 -5.41
CA ALA A 75 8.45 1.20 -6.58
C ALA A 75 7.08 1.09 -7.28
N LEU A 76 6.00 0.94 -6.52
CA LEU A 76 4.64 0.91 -7.06
C LEU A 76 4.27 2.26 -7.70
N LEU A 77 4.49 3.38 -6.99
CA LEU A 77 4.20 4.73 -7.50
C LEU A 77 4.91 5.03 -8.83
N ARG A 78 6.18 4.62 -8.97
CA ARG A 78 6.94 4.78 -10.23
C ARG A 78 6.37 3.97 -11.39
N ARG A 79 5.72 2.83 -11.11
CA ARG A 79 5.18 1.93 -12.13
C ARG A 79 3.76 2.31 -12.57
N LEU A 80 2.97 2.92 -11.68
CA LEU A 80 1.57 3.26 -11.95
C LEU A 80 1.34 4.03 -13.26
N PRO A 81 2.12 5.06 -13.64
CA PRO A 81 1.93 5.75 -14.92
C PRO A 81 2.05 4.83 -16.14
N GLY A 82 2.98 3.86 -16.10
CA GLY A 82 3.17 2.86 -17.16
C GLY A 82 2.03 1.86 -17.21
N LEU A 83 1.61 1.36 -16.05
CA LEU A 83 0.48 0.43 -15.91
C LEU A 83 -0.84 1.06 -16.38
N CYS A 84 -1.09 2.34 -16.07
CA CYS A 84 -2.24 3.07 -16.60
C CYS A 84 -2.21 3.14 -18.13
N ARG A 85 -1.05 3.46 -18.72
CA ARG A 85 -0.89 3.49 -20.19
C ARG A 85 -1.17 2.14 -20.82
N GLU A 86 -0.66 1.06 -20.25
CA GLU A 86 -0.90 -0.32 -20.71
C GLU A 86 -2.38 -0.71 -20.63
N ALA A 87 -3.12 -0.17 -19.66
CA ALA A 87 -4.55 -0.35 -19.51
C ALA A 87 -5.41 0.61 -20.37
N GLY A 88 -4.80 1.51 -21.14
CA GLY A 88 -5.52 2.54 -21.90
C GLY A 88 -6.16 3.63 -21.04
N VAL A 89 -5.66 3.81 -19.81
CA VAL A 89 -6.17 4.74 -18.80
C VAL A 89 -5.24 5.95 -18.69
N ALA A 90 -5.82 7.16 -18.59
CA ALA A 90 -5.04 8.36 -18.30
C ALA A 90 -4.53 8.33 -16.85
N TRP A 91 -3.26 8.65 -16.64
CA TRP A 91 -2.68 8.77 -15.30
C TRP A 91 -3.07 10.12 -14.67
N PRO A 92 -3.87 10.14 -13.59
CA PRO A 92 -4.32 11.40 -12.97
C PRO A 92 -3.28 12.02 -12.03
N GLY A 93 -2.20 11.30 -11.70
CA GLY A 93 -1.33 11.66 -10.58
C GLY A 93 -1.90 11.20 -9.22
N PRO A 94 -1.12 11.25 -8.14
CA PRO A 94 -1.61 10.97 -6.80
C PRO A 94 -2.54 12.09 -6.32
N THR A 95 -3.69 11.73 -5.75
CA THR A 95 -4.55 12.69 -5.03
C THR A 95 -3.76 13.25 -3.84
N PRO A 96 -3.81 14.56 -3.54
CA PRO A 96 -3.15 15.11 -2.37
C PRO A 96 -3.65 14.47 -1.07
N SER A 97 -2.73 14.08 -0.17
CA SER A 97 -3.11 13.66 1.18
C SER A 97 -3.20 14.89 2.10
N PRO A 98 -4.21 14.98 2.99
CA PRO A 98 -4.29 16.04 3.98
C PRO A 98 -3.05 16.01 4.92
N PRO A 99 -2.70 17.14 5.54
CA PRO A 99 -1.57 17.19 6.45
C PRO A 99 -1.79 16.25 7.65
N PRO A 100 -0.75 15.55 8.09
CA PRO A 100 -0.88 14.59 9.17
C PRO A 100 -1.08 15.25 10.52
N LEU A 101 -2.00 14.70 11.31
CA LEU A 101 -2.28 15.15 12.69
C LEU A 101 -1.77 14.16 13.75
N ASP A 102 -1.48 12.91 13.36
CA ASP A 102 -1.13 11.81 14.27
C ASP A 102 0.35 11.41 14.18
N GLY A 103 0.81 10.62 15.17
CA GLY A 103 2.15 10.03 15.19
C GLY A 103 2.41 9.05 14.03
N ALA A 104 3.68 8.91 13.64
CA ALA A 104 4.10 8.15 12.45
C ALA A 104 3.54 6.71 12.38
N ALA A 105 3.55 5.97 13.50
CA ALA A 105 3.04 4.60 13.55
C ALA A 105 1.50 4.54 13.40
N VAL A 106 0.77 5.52 13.96
CA VAL A 106 -0.70 5.61 13.82
C VAL A 106 -1.05 5.90 12.36
N ARG A 107 -0.35 6.85 11.73
CA ARG A 107 -0.54 7.15 10.31
C ARG A 107 -0.27 5.94 9.42
N LEU A 108 0.84 5.23 9.66
CA LEU A 108 1.18 4.03 8.89
C LEU A 108 0.11 2.95 9.05
N ARG A 109 -0.43 2.77 10.28
CA ARG A 109 -1.54 1.86 10.56
C ARG A 109 -2.79 2.26 9.76
N SER A 110 -3.23 3.51 9.86
CA SER A 110 -4.42 4.04 9.18
C SER A 110 -4.31 3.93 7.66
N ALA A 111 -3.17 4.30 7.07
CA ALA A 111 -2.97 4.19 5.62
C ALA A 111 -2.96 2.71 5.16
N ALA A 112 -2.33 1.81 5.92
CA ALA A 112 -2.36 0.38 5.65
C ALA A 112 -3.78 -0.21 5.81
N ASP A 113 -4.58 0.28 6.78
CA ASP A 113 -5.97 -0.15 6.94
C ASP A 113 -6.84 0.27 5.75
N ARG A 114 -6.66 1.48 5.20
CA ARG A 114 -7.36 1.91 3.99
C ARG A 114 -6.99 1.06 2.78
N LEU A 115 -5.70 0.77 2.57
CA LEU A 115 -5.27 -0.14 1.50
C LEU A 115 -5.80 -1.56 1.68
N ALA A 116 -5.82 -2.06 2.91
CA ALA A 116 -6.37 -3.38 3.23
C ALA A 116 -7.87 -3.44 2.95
N LEU A 117 -8.62 -2.41 3.33
CA LEU A 117 -10.05 -2.30 3.03
C LEU A 117 -10.29 -2.29 1.51
N ARG A 118 -9.54 -1.48 0.76
CA ARG A 118 -9.61 -1.47 -0.71
C ARG A 118 -9.34 -2.84 -1.32
N LEU A 119 -8.33 -3.57 -0.82
CA LEU A 119 -8.01 -4.92 -1.32
C LEU A 119 -9.14 -5.92 -1.00
N CYS A 120 -9.78 -5.80 0.17
CA CYS A 120 -10.81 -6.73 0.64
C CYS A 120 -12.23 -6.45 0.13
N SER A 121 -12.51 -5.25 -0.41
CA SER A 121 -13.84 -4.83 -0.87
C SER A 121 -13.88 -4.61 -2.39
N PRO A 122 -13.81 -5.67 -3.21
CA PRO A 122 -13.84 -5.56 -4.66
C PRO A 122 -15.20 -5.09 -5.23
N GLU A 123 -16.31 -5.24 -4.49
CA GLU A 123 -17.68 -5.13 -5.04
C GLU A 123 -18.51 -3.89 -4.65
N GLU A 124 -18.02 -2.94 -3.83
CA GLU A 124 -18.82 -1.75 -3.45
C GLU A 124 -18.49 -0.47 -4.24
N GLY A 125 -17.58 -0.53 -5.20
CA GLY A 125 -17.24 0.62 -6.05
C GLY A 125 -16.20 0.37 -7.14
N VAL A 126 -15.62 -0.84 -7.22
CA VAL A 126 -14.43 -1.12 -8.05
C VAL A 126 -14.69 -2.24 -9.06
N ALA A 127 -15.95 -2.40 -9.51
CA ALA A 127 -16.22 -3.06 -10.78
C ALA A 127 -15.99 -2.07 -11.95
N GLY A 128 -14.91 -1.30 -11.88
CA GLY A 128 -14.56 -0.26 -12.84
C GLY A 128 -13.11 -0.43 -13.30
N PRO A 129 -12.76 -0.03 -14.53
CA PRO A 129 -11.37 0.05 -14.94
C PRO A 129 -10.59 0.87 -13.93
N LEU A 130 -9.31 0.54 -13.74
CA LEU A 130 -8.32 1.25 -12.91
C LEU A 130 -8.48 2.80 -12.89
N SER A 131 -9.08 3.41 -13.91
CA SER A 131 -9.28 4.84 -14.09
C SER A 131 -9.96 5.61 -12.96
N GLU A 132 -10.99 5.09 -12.30
CA GLU A 132 -11.77 5.94 -11.38
C GLU A 132 -11.11 6.08 -10.00
N ASP A 133 -10.29 5.10 -9.59
CA ASP A 133 -9.71 5.04 -8.23
C ASP A 133 -8.18 5.11 -8.18
N VAL A 134 -7.47 5.14 -9.31
CA VAL A 134 -5.99 5.03 -9.28
C VAL A 134 -5.31 6.22 -8.59
N GLY A 135 -5.88 7.42 -8.66
CA GLY A 135 -5.33 8.59 -7.96
C GLY A 135 -5.41 8.46 -6.44
N ASP A 136 -6.50 7.89 -5.95
CA ASP A 136 -6.70 7.63 -4.53
C ASP A 136 -5.91 6.43 -4.03
N LEU A 137 -5.78 5.38 -4.84
CA LEU A 137 -4.85 4.28 -4.57
C LEU A 137 -3.43 4.82 -4.46
N ALA A 138 -3.00 5.67 -5.39
CA ALA A 138 -1.68 6.29 -5.37
C ALA A 138 -1.47 7.16 -4.13
N ARG A 139 -2.49 7.94 -3.72
CA ARG A 139 -2.47 8.69 -2.46
C ARG A 139 -2.26 7.78 -1.25
N ASP A 140 -3.02 6.69 -1.16
CA ASP A 140 -2.91 5.76 -0.02
C ASP A 140 -1.55 5.02 -0.02
N VAL A 141 -1.01 4.68 -1.19
CA VAL A 141 0.34 4.10 -1.34
C VAL A 141 1.43 5.10 -0.93
N ASP A 142 1.33 6.35 -1.38
CA ASP A 142 2.25 7.44 -1.00
C ASP A 142 2.24 7.68 0.50
N GLU A 143 1.06 7.73 1.12
CA GLU A 143 0.92 7.94 2.55
C GLU A 143 1.54 6.80 3.37
N VAL A 144 1.43 5.53 2.93
CA VAL A 144 2.15 4.41 3.54
C VAL A 144 3.66 4.62 3.45
N GLY A 145 4.18 5.04 2.30
CA GLY A 145 5.60 5.32 2.10
C GLY A 145 6.11 6.46 2.99
N ALA A 146 5.39 7.58 3.00
CA ALA A 146 5.69 8.76 3.81
C ALA A 146 5.62 8.45 5.32
N ALA A 147 4.63 7.68 5.77
CA ALA A 147 4.52 7.28 7.17
C ALA A 147 5.64 6.32 7.58
N ALA A 148 6.06 5.41 6.70
CA ALA A 148 7.22 4.53 6.96
C ALA A 148 8.53 5.32 7.07
N LEU A 149 8.74 6.35 6.23
CA LEU A 149 9.87 7.28 6.37
C LEU A 149 9.80 8.07 7.68
N ALA A 150 8.61 8.48 8.12
CA ALA A 150 8.44 9.16 9.40
C ALA A 150 8.74 8.23 10.59
N VAL A 151 8.44 6.94 10.49
CA VAL A 151 8.85 5.93 11.49
C VAL A 151 10.38 5.85 11.56
N LEU A 152 11.06 5.78 10.41
CA LEU A 152 12.54 5.79 10.35
C LEU A 152 13.14 7.04 10.99
N ALA A 153 12.60 8.21 10.64
CA ALA A 153 13.09 9.48 11.16
C ALA A 153 12.95 9.59 12.67
N ALA A 154 11.89 9.00 13.26
CA ALA A 154 11.66 9.00 14.70
C ALA A 154 12.57 8.02 15.46
N GLU A 155 13.05 6.95 14.83
CA GLU A 155 13.97 5.98 15.44
C GLU A 155 15.45 6.38 15.32
N THR A 156 15.76 7.24 14.35
CA THR A 156 17.13 7.67 14.11
C THR A 156 17.51 8.75 15.12
N ASP A 157 18.49 8.47 15.98
CA ASP A 157 19.07 9.48 16.86
C ASP A 157 20.06 10.35 16.07
N TRP A 158 19.56 11.47 15.57
CA TRP A 158 20.35 12.44 14.79
C TRP A 158 21.34 13.25 15.64
N THR A 159 21.34 13.09 16.97
CA THR A 159 22.19 13.87 17.87
C THR A 159 23.58 13.27 18.10
N THR A 160 23.83 12.05 17.65
CA THR A 160 25.14 11.36 17.78
C THR A 160 26.10 11.58 16.59
N ALA A 161 25.66 12.29 15.55
CA ALA A 161 26.46 12.56 14.35
C ALA A 161 27.12 13.96 14.33
N GLY A 162 27.20 14.64 15.48
CA GLY A 162 27.82 15.97 15.65
C GLY A 162 29.21 15.92 16.27
#